data_AF-A0A0M9DWF6-F1
#
_entry.id   AF-A0A0M9DWF6-F1
#
_cell.length_a   1.000
_cell.length_b   1.000
_cell.length_c   1.000
_cell.angle_alpha   90.00
_cell.angle_beta   90.00
_cell.angle_gamma   90.00
#
_symmetry.space_group_name_H-M   'P 1'
#
loop_
_entity.id
_entity.type
_entity.pdbx_description
1 polymer ?
#
loop_
_entity_poly.entity_id
_entity_poly.type
_entity_poly.pdbx_seq_one_letter_code
_entity_poly.pdbx_strand_id
1 'polypeptide(L)'
;MLDLWPTDIINSRMRAPITILKEQAILLQQKTNGVIHALVRRIKNESQLTKENGNFLYEFLVVAPALQDYQYSLFSISHEIELYPIVIETDKMIARELGNENNDPIIVKSEPDYIERLRKIFCTKKTKKIINAMIAQSVEIEGENQ
;
A
#
# COMPACT_ATOMS: atom_id res chain seq x y z
N MET A 1 -44.95 5.06 2.10
CA MET A 1 -43.85 5.43 3.02
C MET A 1 -43.13 6.61 2.38
N LEU A 2 -42.87 7.68 3.13
CA LEU A 2 -42.21 8.87 2.58
C LEU A 2 -40.71 8.59 2.46
N ASP A 3 -40.20 8.63 1.23
CA ASP A 3 -38.77 8.56 0.95
C ASP A 3 -38.17 9.96 1.07
N LEU A 4 -37.18 10.12 1.96
CA LEU A 4 -36.50 11.38 2.27
C LEU A 4 -35.08 11.44 1.70
N TRP A 5 -34.63 10.37 1.02
CA TRP A 5 -33.28 10.32 0.48
C TRP A 5 -33.18 11.08 -0.85
N PRO A 6 -32.11 11.85 -1.07
CA PRO A 6 -31.88 12.47 -2.37
C PRO A 6 -31.72 11.40 -3.48
N THR A 7 -32.24 11.68 -4.68
CA THR A 7 -32.23 10.72 -5.80
C THR A 7 -30.85 10.56 -6.45
N ASP A 8 -29.88 11.41 -6.11
CA ASP A 8 -28.56 11.54 -6.75
C ASP A 8 -27.39 11.03 -5.90
N ILE A 9 -27.64 10.21 -4.87
CA ILE A 9 -26.60 9.64 -3.96
C ILE A 9 -25.58 8.76 -4.71
N ILE A 10 -25.97 8.16 -5.84
CA ILE A 10 -25.15 7.23 -6.62
C ILE A 10 -24.55 7.95 -7.83
N ASN A 11 -23.64 8.91 -7.62
CA ASN A 11 -23.01 9.65 -8.72
C ASN A 11 -21.48 9.78 -8.64
N SER A 12 -20.86 9.08 -7.71
CA SER A 12 -19.41 9.11 -7.53
C SER A 12 -18.71 8.01 -8.35
N ARG A 13 -17.94 8.41 -9.37
CA ARG A 13 -16.92 7.57 -10.04
C ARG A 13 -15.59 7.57 -9.26
N MET A 14 -15.61 7.77 -7.95
CA MET A 14 -14.38 7.83 -7.17
C MET A 14 -13.77 6.43 -7.03
N ARG A 15 -12.48 6.32 -7.39
CA ARG A 15 -11.73 5.09 -7.19
C ARG A 15 -11.17 5.07 -5.78
N ALA A 16 -11.47 4.01 -5.03
CA ALA A 16 -10.93 3.87 -3.69
C ALA A 16 -9.39 3.69 -3.72
N PRO A 17 -8.62 4.32 -2.80
CA PRO A 17 -7.16 4.19 -2.77
C PRO A 17 -6.66 2.74 -2.67
N ILE A 18 -7.39 1.91 -1.91
CA ILE A 18 -7.11 0.48 -1.80
C ILE A 18 -7.16 -0.25 -3.15
N THR A 19 -8.02 0.18 -4.08
CA THR A 19 -8.14 -0.43 -5.41
C THR A 19 -6.86 -0.21 -6.19
N ILE A 20 -6.30 1.01 -6.14
CA ILE A 20 -5.03 1.35 -6.77
C ILE A 20 -3.90 0.48 -6.19
N LEU A 21 -3.83 0.34 -4.86
CA LEU A 21 -2.82 -0.52 -4.22
C LEU A 21 -2.92 -1.98 -4.67
N LYS A 22 -4.13 -2.54 -4.73
CA LYS A 22 -4.34 -3.94 -5.16
C LYS A 22 -3.89 -4.16 -6.59
N GLU A 23 -4.12 -3.20 -7.48
CA GLU A 23 -3.64 -3.28 -8.87
C GLU A 23 -2.12 -3.22 -8.94
N GLN A 24 -1.47 -2.36 -8.15
CA GLN A 24 -0.01 -2.33 -8.08
C GLN A 24 0.56 -3.64 -7.54
N ALA A 25 -0.14 -4.30 -6.62
CA ALA A 25 0.25 -5.60 -6.11
C ALA A 25 0.21 -6.70 -7.20
N ILE A 26 -0.83 -6.71 -8.03
CA ILE A 26 -0.94 -7.60 -9.19
C ILE A 26 0.18 -7.32 -10.19
N LEU A 27 0.44 -6.05 -10.49
CA LEU A 27 1.51 -5.65 -11.41
C LEU A 27 2.89 -6.06 -10.90
N LEU A 28 3.14 -6.04 -9.59
CA LEU A 28 4.39 -6.53 -9.01
C LEU A 28 4.55 -8.02 -9.27
N GLN A 29 3.54 -8.83 -8.96
CA GLN A 29 3.55 -10.28 -9.20
C GLN A 29 3.83 -10.63 -10.67
N GLN A 30 3.23 -9.88 -11.60
CA GLN A 30 3.47 -10.05 -13.03
C GLN A 30 4.92 -9.72 -13.43
N LYS A 31 5.49 -8.63 -12.87
CA LYS A 31 6.88 -8.21 -13.17
C LYS A 31 7.93 -9.17 -12.65
N THR A 32 7.59 -9.96 -11.63
CA THR A 32 8.50 -10.86 -10.92
C THR A 32 8.22 -12.31 -11.27
N ASN A 33 7.35 -12.58 -12.24
CA ASN A 33 6.87 -13.90 -12.63
C ASN A 33 6.41 -14.76 -11.43
N GLY A 34 5.83 -14.12 -10.41
CA GLY A 34 5.32 -14.80 -9.22
C GLY A 34 6.34 -15.14 -8.14
N VAL A 35 7.65 -14.92 -8.36
CA VAL A 35 8.70 -15.17 -7.35
C VAL A 35 8.44 -14.39 -6.06
N ILE A 36 8.01 -13.14 -6.22
CA ILE A 36 7.45 -12.34 -5.14
C ILE A 36 6.12 -11.74 -5.58
N HIS A 37 5.24 -11.45 -4.64
CA HIS A 37 4.01 -10.71 -4.88
C HIS A 37 3.83 -9.62 -3.82
N ALA A 38 2.73 -8.87 -3.90
CA ALA A 38 2.35 -7.98 -2.81
C ALA A 38 0.93 -8.26 -2.34
N LEU A 39 0.67 -7.87 -1.09
CA LEU A 39 -0.64 -7.98 -0.44
C LEU A 39 -0.99 -6.64 0.21
N VAL A 40 -2.27 -6.29 0.15
CA VAL A 40 -2.80 -5.11 0.83
C VAL A 40 -3.62 -5.58 2.01
N ARG A 41 -3.12 -5.35 3.23
CA ARG A 41 -3.75 -5.80 4.47
C ARG A 41 -4.44 -4.63 5.16
N ARG A 42 -5.73 -4.77 5.48
CA ARG A 42 -6.42 -3.82 6.36
C ARG A 42 -6.05 -4.11 7.80
N ILE A 43 -5.52 -3.13 8.51
CA ILE A 43 -5.34 -3.21 9.95
C ILE A 43 -6.67 -2.81 10.60
N LYS A 44 -7.22 -3.70 11.42
CA LYS A 44 -8.38 -3.40 12.26
C LYS A 44 -7.86 -3.14 13.67
N ASN A 45 -7.90 -1.89 14.12
CA ASN A 45 -7.65 -1.59 15.54
C ASN A 45 -9.01 -1.52 16.25
N GLU A 46 -9.18 -2.27 17.34
CA GLU A 46 -10.42 -2.30 18.12
C GLU A 46 -10.83 -0.90 18.62
N SER A 47 -9.85 -0.01 18.85
CA SER A 47 -10.05 1.39 19.25
C SER A 47 -10.55 2.31 18.14
N GLN A 48 -10.65 1.85 16.89
CA GLN A 48 -11.21 2.63 15.76
C GLN A 48 -12.73 2.42 15.59
N LEU A 49 -13.33 1.45 16.30
CA LEU A 49 -14.76 1.18 16.23
C LEU A 49 -15.61 2.22 16.99
N THR A 50 -14.99 3.04 17.84
CA THR A 50 -15.66 4.00 18.74
C THR A 50 -15.31 5.46 18.47
N LYS A 51 -14.40 5.76 17.54
CA LYS A 51 -14.15 7.14 17.10
C LYS A 51 -15.18 7.53 16.06
N GLU A 52 -15.72 8.75 16.20
CA GLU A 52 -16.70 9.36 15.29
C GLU A 52 -16.20 9.42 13.83
N ASN A 53 -14.87 9.33 13.63
CA ASN A 53 -14.23 9.23 12.32
C ASN A 53 -13.64 7.83 12.14
N GLY A 54 -14.29 6.98 11.34
CA GLY A 54 -13.79 5.66 10.98
C GLY A 54 -12.51 5.76 10.15
N ASN A 55 -11.36 5.52 10.78
CA ASN A 55 -10.08 5.49 10.08
C ASN A 55 -9.87 4.14 9.40
N PHE A 56 -9.60 4.17 8.10
CA PHE A 56 -9.17 3.01 7.33
C PHE A 56 -7.64 3.00 7.28
N LEU A 57 -7.02 1.99 7.88
CA LEU A 57 -5.58 1.78 7.84
C LEU A 57 -5.25 0.55 7.00
N TYR A 58 -4.34 0.70 6.05
CA TYR A 58 -3.86 -0.37 5.18
C TYR A 58 -2.35 -0.44 5.16
N GLU A 59 -1.80 -1.65 5.06
CA GLU A 59 -0.39 -1.89 4.80
C GLU A 59 -0.20 -2.45 3.40
N PHE A 60 0.87 -2.01 2.74
CA PHE A 60 1.37 -2.61 1.51
C PHE A 60 2.54 -3.53 1.84
N LEU A 61 2.32 -4.83 1.72
CA LEU A 61 3.26 -5.88 2.07
C LEU A 61 3.87 -6.47 0.80
N VAL A 62 5.18 -6.65 0.77
CA VAL A 62 5.87 -7.48 -0.24
C VAL A 62 6.06 -8.87 0.35
N VAL A 63 5.73 -9.92 -0.40
CA VAL A 63 5.71 -11.31 0.09
C VAL A 63 6.54 -12.20 -0.83
N ALA A 64 7.37 -13.04 -0.24
CA ALA A 64 8.15 -14.06 -0.93
C ALA A 64 7.68 -15.46 -0.49
N PRO A 65 6.88 -16.18 -1.31
CA PRO A 65 6.35 -17.49 -0.97
C PRO A 65 7.44 -18.53 -0.64
N ALA A 66 8.51 -18.57 -1.44
CA ALA A 66 9.62 -19.50 -1.26
C ALA A 66 10.34 -19.33 0.09
N LEU A 67 10.24 -18.15 0.71
CA LEU A 67 10.83 -17.83 2.02
C LEU A 67 9.84 -18.07 3.17
N GLN A 68 9.07 -19.16 3.12
CA GLN A 68 8.01 -19.47 4.09
C GLN A 68 7.02 -18.30 4.25
N ASP A 69 6.61 -17.73 3.12
CA ASP A 69 5.73 -16.56 3.05
C ASP A 69 6.24 -15.34 3.83
N TYR A 70 7.57 -15.13 3.87
CA TYR A 70 8.16 -13.95 4.49
C TYR A 70 7.54 -12.66 3.95
N GLN A 71 7.12 -11.77 4.86
CA GLN A 71 6.42 -10.53 4.55
C GLN A 71 7.24 -9.32 5.00
N TYR A 72 7.37 -8.34 4.11
CA TYR A 72 7.97 -7.05 4.42
C TYR A 72 6.96 -5.92 4.24
N SER A 73 6.71 -5.15 5.29
CA SER A 73 5.85 -3.96 5.22
C SER A 73 6.61 -2.80 4.59
N LEU A 74 6.22 -2.42 3.36
CA LEU A 74 6.90 -1.40 2.59
C LEU A 74 6.47 0.01 3.01
N PHE A 75 5.17 0.20 3.20
CA PHE A 75 4.56 1.42 3.70
C PHE A 75 3.13 1.14 4.17
N SER A 76 2.57 2.07 4.94
CA SER A 76 1.15 2.06 5.32
C SER A 76 0.46 3.32 4.80
N ILE A 77 -0.85 3.22 4.59
CA ILE A 77 -1.71 4.35 4.25
C ILE A 77 -2.89 4.40 5.21
N SER A 78 -3.37 5.61 5.50
CA SER A 78 -4.64 5.80 6.18
C SER A 78 -5.47 6.92 5.58
N HIS A 79 -6.79 6.78 5.67
CA HIS A 79 -7.76 7.80 5.25
C HIS A 79 -9.08 7.62 6.00
N GLU A 80 -9.90 8.67 6.03
CA GLU A 80 -11.28 8.61 6.54
C GLU A 80 -12.24 8.07 5.46
N ILE A 81 -13.55 8.00 5.75
CA ILE A 81 -14.54 7.49 4.80
C ILE A 81 -14.59 8.29 3.47
N GLU A 82 -14.15 9.55 3.50
CA GLU A 82 -14.07 10.45 2.34
C GLU A 82 -12.93 10.11 1.36
N LEU A 83 -12.12 9.07 1.64
CA LEU A 83 -10.98 8.58 0.85
C LEU A 83 -9.76 9.50 0.81
N TYR A 84 -9.95 10.81 0.75
CA TYR A 84 -8.90 11.82 0.76
C TYR A 84 -9.17 12.86 1.86
N PRO A 85 -8.13 13.42 2.49
CA PRO A 85 -6.71 13.16 2.22
C PRO A 85 -6.24 11.78 2.72
N ILE A 86 -5.23 11.24 2.05
CA ILE A 86 -4.51 10.03 2.44
C ILE A 86 -3.25 10.44 3.18
N VAL A 87 -2.99 9.81 4.32
CA VAL A 87 -1.72 9.87 5.03
C VAL A 87 -0.90 8.63 4.67
N ILE A 88 0.33 8.81 4.22
CA ILE A 88 1.26 7.73 3.90
C ILE A 88 2.42 7.76 4.89
N GLU A 89 2.70 6.62 5.50
CA GLU A 89 3.85 6.42 6.39
C GLU A 89 4.81 5.40 5.78
N THR A 90 6.10 5.72 5.77
CA THR A 90 7.16 4.89 5.19
C THR A 90 8.27 4.68 6.21
N ASP A 91 9.19 3.77 5.93
CA ASP A 91 10.42 3.70 6.71
C ASP A 91 11.32 4.93 6.49
N LYS A 92 12.18 5.21 7.48
CA LYS A 92 13.06 6.40 7.49
C LYS A 92 13.97 6.48 6.26
N MET A 93 14.39 5.36 5.69
CA MET A 93 15.26 5.34 4.52
C MET A 93 14.49 5.72 3.26
N ILE A 94 13.28 5.16 3.06
CA ILE A 94 12.38 5.61 1.99
C ILE A 94 12.06 7.09 2.14
N ALA A 95 11.71 7.56 3.33
CA ALA A 95 11.38 8.98 3.55
C ALA A 95 12.54 9.91 3.16
N ARG A 96 13.77 9.59 3.59
CA ARG A 96 14.97 10.35 3.20
C ARG A 96 15.19 10.39 1.69
N GLU A 97 15.02 9.26 1.01
CA GLU A 97 15.13 9.22 -0.45
C GLU A 97 14.04 10.04 -1.18
N LEU A 98 12.92 10.29 -0.51
CA LEU A 98 11.85 11.16 -1.00
C LEU A 98 12.03 12.64 -0.61
N GLY A 99 13.15 13.01 0.03
CA GLY A 99 13.43 14.37 0.50
C GLY A 99 12.75 14.72 1.82
N ASN A 100 12.29 13.73 2.59
CA ASN A 100 11.66 13.89 3.89
C ASN A 100 12.61 13.39 5.01
N GLU A 101 13.49 14.28 5.47
CA GLU A 101 14.53 13.93 6.44
C GLU A 101 14.01 13.60 7.83
N ASN A 102 12.90 14.24 8.23
CA ASN A 102 12.25 14.07 9.53
C ASN A 102 11.33 12.86 9.60
N ASN A 103 11.07 12.19 8.46
CA ASN A 103 10.10 11.12 8.34
C ASN A 103 8.68 11.57 8.75
N ASP A 104 8.33 12.82 8.41
CA ASP A 104 7.01 13.39 8.67
C ASP A 104 5.93 12.65 7.84
N PRO A 105 4.68 12.51 8.33
CA PRO A 105 3.63 11.87 7.56
C PRO A 105 3.39 12.57 6.21
N ILE A 106 3.33 11.81 5.12
CA ILE A 106 3.12 12.36 3.78
C ILE A 106 1.62 12.47 3.54
N ILE A 107 1.11 13.70 3.44
CA ILE A 107 -0.32 13.97 3.20
C ILE A 107 -0.57 14.17 1.70
N VAL A 108 -1.54 13.45 1.15
CA VAL A 108 -1.91 13.47 -0.26
C VAL A 108 -3.41 13.76 -0.40
N LYS A 109 -3.76 14.78 -1.19
CA LYS A 109 -5.12 15.32 -1.25
C LYS A 109 -5.94 14.86 -2.47
N SER A 110 -5.32 14.17 -3.43
CA SER A 110 -5.97 13.78 -4.68
C SER A 110 -5.45 12.45 -5.24
N GLU A 111 -6.22 11.82 -6.12
CA GLU A 111 -5.82 10.58 -6.81
C GLU A 111 -4.54 10.77 -7.68
N PRO A 112 -4.42 11.81 -8.52
CA PRO A 112 -3.19 12.01 -9.31
C PRO A 112 -1.94 12.18 -8.44
N ASP A 113 -2.04 12.95 -7.35
CA ASP A 113 -0.93 13.13 -6.41
C ASP A 113 -0.58 11.81 -5.70
N TYR A 114 -1.59 10.98 -5.43
CA TYR A 114 -1.41 9.67 -4.81
C TYR A 114 -0.66 8.71 -5.73
N ILE A 115 -1.06 8.63 -7.00
CA ILE A 115 -0.37 7.83 -8.02
C ILE A 115 1.08 8.28 -8.17
N GLU A 116 1.32 9.59 -8.26
CA GLU A 116 2.67 10.13 -8.38
C GLU A 116 3.51 9.84 -7.13
N ARG A 117 2.90 9.91 -5.94
CA ARG A 117 3.61 9.58 -4.70
C ARG A 117 3.95 8.09 -4.59
N LEU A 118 3.02 7.20 -4.94
CA LEU A 118 3.28 5.76 -5.00
C LEU A 118 4.40 5.43 -5.99
N ARG A 119 4.39 6.05 -7.18
CA ARG A 119 5.44 5.89 -8.18
C ARG A 119 6.81 6.24 -7.60
N LYS A 120 6.92 7.36 -6.87
CA LYS A 120 8.16 7.76 -6.20
C LYS A 120 8.59 6.73 -5.15
N ILE A 121 7.67 6.27 -4.30
CA ILE A 121 7.96 5.24 -3.28
C ILE A 121 8.50 3.96 -3.92
N PHE A 122 7.80 3.40 -4.92
CA PHE A 122 8.24 2.18 -5.60
C PHE A 122 9.57 2.32 -6.35
N CYS A 123 9.92 3.54 -6.76
CA CYS A 123 11.17 3.81 -7.47
C CYS A 123 12.38 4.06 -6.56
N THR A 124 12.19 4.14 -5.24
CA THR A 124 13.28 4.30 -4.26
C THR A 124 14.31 3.18 -4.35
N LYS A 125 15.58 3.52 -4.10
CA LYS A 125 16.69 2.57 -3.99
C LYS A 125 16.41 1.54 -2.90
N LYS A 126 15.87 1.98 -1.75
CA LYS A 126 15.45 1.08 -0.65
C LYS A 126 14.44 0.04 -1.12
N THR A 127 13.36 0.43 -1.81
CA THR A 127 12.35 -0.51 -2.32
C THR A 127 12.96 -1.52 -3.29
N LYS A 128 13.74 -1.05 -4.28
CA LYS A 128 14.43 -1.92 -5.24
C LYS A 128 15.37 -2.90 -4.54
N LYS A 129 16.11 -2.43 -3.52
CA LYS A 129 17.02 -3.27 -2.74
C LYS A 129 16.28 -4.38 -2.00
N ILE A 130 15.14 -4.08 -1.37
CA ILE A 130 14.32 -5.07 -0.67
C ILE A 130 13.81 -6.13 -1.65
N ILE A 131 13.21 -5.69 -2.76
CA ILE A 131 12.70 -6.59 -3.81
C ILE A 131 13.80 -7.51 -4.32
N ASN A 132 14.96 -6.97 -4.70
CA ASN A 132 16.06 -7.76 -5.22
C ASN A 132 16.62 -8.74 -4.17
N ALA A 133 16.70 -8.32 -2.91
CA ALA A 133 17.16 -9.19 -1.83
C ALA A 133 16.19 -10.36 -1.57
N MET A 134 14.88 -10.10 -1.64
CA MET A 134 13.86 -11.16 -1.50
C MET A 134 13.89 -12.13 -2.69
N ILE A 135 14.06 -11.63 -3.92
CA ILE A 135 14.20 -12.47 -5.11
C ILE A 135 15.45 -13.35 -5.02
N ALA A 136 16.61 -12.77 -4.70
CA ALA A 136 17.87 -13.52 -4.62
C ALA A 136 17.77 -14.69 -3.63
N GLN A 137 17.24 -14.44 -2.43
CA GLN A 137 17.03 -15.49 -1.43
C GLN A 137 16.00 -16.53 -1.88
N SER A 138 14.97 -16.14 -2.63
CA SER A 138 13.95 -17.08 -3.11
C SER A 138 14.51 -18.05 -4.15
N VAL A 139 15.35 -17.54 -5.06
CA VAL A 139 15.98 -18.35 -6.12
C VAL A 139 17.00 -19.34 -5.55
N GLU A 140 17.76 -18.93 -4.53
CA GLU A 140 18.71 -19.82 -3.84
C GLU A 140 18.00 -21.04 -3.22
N ILE A 141 16.87 -20.83 -2.53
CA ILE A 141 16.10 -21.92 -1.90
C ILE A 141 15.46 -22.84 -2.95
N GLU A 142 14.97 -22.31 -4.07
CA GLU A 142 14.43 -23.15 -5.14
C GLU A 142 15.49 -24.05 -5.79
N GLY A 143 16.74 -23.57 -5.90
CA GLY A 143 17.85 -24.33 -6.44
C GLY A 143 18.39 -25.43 -5.50
N GLU A 144 18.21 -25.29 -4.18
CA GLU A 144 18.58 -26.32 -3.19
C GLU A 144 17.57 -27.47 -3.09
N ASN A 145 16.33 -27.26 -3.55
CA ASN A 145 15.25 -28.26 -3.52
C ASN A 145 15.09 -29.03 -4.84
N GLN A 146 16.01 -28.87 -5.81
CA GLN A 146 16.08 -29.59 -7.09
C GLN A 146 17.25 -30.58 -7.11
#